data_AF-A0A077ZC55-F1
#
_entry.id   AF-A0A077ZC55-F1
#
_cell.length_a   1.000
_cell.length_b   1.000
_cell.length_c   1.000
_cell.angle_alpha   90.00
_cell.angle_beta   90.00
_cell.angle_gamma   90.00
#
_symmetry.space_group_name_H-M   'P 1'
#
loop_
_entity.id
_entity.type
_entity.pdbx_description
1 polymer ?
#
loop_
_entity_poly.entity_id
_entity_poly.type
_entity_poly.pdbx_seq_one_letter_code
_entity_poly.pdbx_strand_id
1 'polypeptide(L)'
;MPEGPEIRRAADNLEAAIKGKPLTDVWFAFPQLKSYQSPLIGQHVTHVETRGKALLTHFSNDLTLYSHNQLYGVWRVVDTGEEPQTTRVLRVKLQTVDKTILLYSASDIEMLTPEQLTTHPFLQRVGPDVLDPNLTPEVDYCSIRRFWLGLAIICGWRSSGRLG
;
A
#
# COMPACT_ATOMS: atom_id res chain seq x y z
N MET A 1 -10.14 10.88 -11.97
CA MET A 1 -9.49 10.42 -10.73
C MET A 1 -9.53 8.91 -10.75
N PRO A 2 -8.44 8.17 -10.51
CA PRO A 2 -8.52 6.71 -10.46
C PRO A 2 -9.52 6.27 -9.38
N GLU A 3 -10.46 5.39 -9.71
CA GLU A 3 -11.37 4.78 -8.74
C GLU A 3 -10.76 3.46 -8.21
N GLY A 4 -11.44 2.81 -7.25
CA GLY A 4 -10.94 1.57 -6.62
C GLY A 4 -10.49 0.50 -7.62
N PRO A 5 -11.28 0.18 -8.67
CA PRO A 5 -10.89 -0.79 -9.69
C PRO A 5 -9.61 -0.44 -10.46
N GLU A 6 -9.37 0.84 -10.77
CA GLU A 6 -8.14 1.29 -11.44
C GLU A 6 -6.93 1.15 -10.52
N ILE A 7 -7.10 1.44 -9.23
CA ILE A 7 -6.04 1.27 -8.23
C ILE A 7 -5.70 -0.21 -8.04
N ARG A 8 -6.71 -1.09 -8.00
CA ARG A 8 -6.49 -2.54 -7.93
C ARG A 8 -5.76 -3.07 -9.15
N ARG A 9 -6.18 -2.68 -10.36
CA ARG A 9 -5.45 -3.05 -11.59
C ARG A 9 -4.01 -2.55 -11.58
N ALA A 10 -3.76 -1.35 -11.05
CA ALA A 10 -2.41 -0.85 -10.88
C ALA A 10 -1.61 -1.72 -9.91
N ALA A 11 -2.16 -2.09 -8.76
CA ALA A 11 -1.53 -3.01 -7.81
C ALA A 11 -1.18 -4.35 -8.47
N ASP A 12 -2.13 -4.98 -9.17
CA ASP A 12 -1.93 -6.27 -9.82
C ASP A 12 -0.82 -6.20 -10.90
N ASN A 13 -0.76 -5.10 -11.67
CA ASN A 13 0.31 -4.87 -12.64
C ASN A 13 1.69 -4.69 -11.99
N LEU A 14 1.75 -4.01 -10.84
CA LEU A 14 2.98 -3.83 -10.07
C LEU A 14 3.45 -5.17 -9.47
N GLU A 15 2.52 -5.94 -8.91
CA GLU A 15 2.83 -7.28 -8.40
C GLU A 15 3.38 -8.18 -9.51
N ALA A 16 2.70 -8.24 -10.66
CA ALA A 16 3.15 -9.04 -11.80
C ALA A 16 4.56 -8.64 -12.29
N ALA A 17 4.92 -7.36 -12.17
CA ALA A 17 6.21 -6.86 -12.59
C ALA A 17 7.36 -7.25 -11.65
N ILE A 18 7.20 -7.08 -10.34
CA ILE A 18 8.33 -7.09 -9.39
C ILE A 18 8.15 -7.97 -8.14
N LYS A 19 6.98 -8.57 -7.90
CA LYS A 19 6.74 -9.40 -6.71
C LYS A 19 7.71 -10.58 -6.65
N GLY A 20 8.30 -10.78 -5.47
CA GLY A 20 9.27 -11.85 -5.21
C GLY A 20 10.64 -11.68 -5.90
N LYS A 21 10.86 -10.61 -6.66
CA LYS A 21 12.12 -10.35 -7.37
C LYS A 21 13.03 -9.43 -6.54
N PRO A 22 14.32 -9.75 -6.36
CA PRO A 22 15.26 -8.88 -5.68
C PRO A 22 15.41 -7.53 -6.39
N LEU A 23 15.36 -6.45 -5.60
CA LEU A 23 15.58 -5.10 -6.06
C LEU A 23 17.07 -4.86 -6.30
N THR A 24 17.43 -4.54 -7.54
CA THR A 24 18.80 -4.26 -7.97
C THR A 24 19.13 -2.78 -7.89
N ASP A 25 18.12 -1.90 -7.99
CA ASP A 25 18.26 -0.47 -7.77
C ASP A 25 16.96 0.11 -7.18
N VAL A 26 17.12 1.10 -6.30
CA VAL A 26 16.01 1.76 -5.59
C VAL A 26 16.31 3.25 -5.52
N TRP A 27 15.38 4.05 -6.01
CA TRP A 27 15.51 5.50 -5.99
C TRP A 27 14.22 6.18 -5.55
N PHE A 28 14.38 7.22 -4.75
CA PHE A 28 13.32 8.09 -4.26
C PHE A 28 13.69 9.54 -4.52
N ALA A 29 12.73 10.37 -4.92
CA ALA A 29 12.95 11.80 -5.12
C ALA A 29 13.10 12.56 -3.79
N PHE A 30 12.33 12.15 -2.77
CA PHE A 30 12.21 12.89 -1.52
C PHE A 30 13.43 12.68 -0.60
N PRO A 31 14.02 13.75 -0.02
CA PRO A 31 15.19 13.64 0.84
C PRO A 31 15.02 12.69 2.03
N GLN A 32 13.86 12.73 2.68
CA GLN A 32 13.55 11.89 3.84
C GLN A 32 13.46 10.39 3.51
N LEU A 33 13.29 10.04 2.21
CA LEU A 33 13.24 8.65 1.77
C LEU A 33 14.59 8.13 1.28
N LYS A 34 15.61 9.00 1.13
CA LYS A 34 16.93 8.61 0.60
C LYS A 34 17.62 7.55 1.45
N SER A 35 17.44 7.59 2.78
CA SER A 35 18.01 6.62 3.72
C SER A 35 17.53 5.18 3.49
N TYR A 36 16.36 4.99 2.87
CA TYR A 36 15.81 3.65 2.58
C TYR A 36 16.30 3.05 1.26
N GLN A 37 17.03 3.79 0.43
CA GLN A 37 17.51 3.28 -0.86
C GLN A 37 18.44 2.09 -0.67
N SER A 38 19.52 2.26 0.09
CA SER A 38 20.51 1.19 0.29
C SER A 38 19.96 -0.02 1.06
N PRO A 39 19.16 0.14 2.14
CA PRO A 39 18.56 -1.00 2.85
C PRO A 39 17.57 -1.84 2.02
N LEU A 40 16.98 -1.26 0.96
CA LEU A 40 16.04 -1.98 0.09
C LEU A 40 16.73 -2.73 -1.04
N ILE A 41 18.00 -2.45 -1.34
CA ILE A 41 18.76 -3.22 -2.33
C ILE A 41 18.90 -4.68 -1.83
N GLY A 42 18.57 -5.64 -2.70
CA GLY A 42 18.54 -7.07 -2.39
C GLY A 42 17.26 -7.54 -1.69
N GLN A 43 16.43 -6.63 -1.16
CA GLN A 43 15.09 -6.96 -0.68
C GLN A 43 14.13 -7.15 -1.86
N HIS A 44 12.95 -7.72 -1.63
CA HIS A 44 11.93 -7.89 -2.66
C HIS A 44 10.57 -7.39 -2.17
N VAL A 45 9.68 -7.10 -3.12
CA VAL A 45 8.28 -6.81 -2.81
C VAL A 45 7.55 -8.10 -2.53
N THR A 46 6.94 -8.22 -1.35
CA THR A 46 6.19 -9.41 -0.93
C THR A 46 4.78 -9.39 -1.51
N HIS A 47 4.11 -8.25 -1.44
CA HIS A 47 2.79 -8.02 -2.03
C HIS A 47 2.50 -6.51 -2.14
N VAL A 48 1.50 -6.17 -2.94
CA VAL A 48 0.96 -4.81 -3.06
C VAL A 48 -0.50 -4.81 -2.62
N GLU A 49 -0.76 -4.13 -1.51
CA GLU A 49 -2.09 -4.00 -0.92
C GLU A 49 -2.74 -2.67 -1.36
N THR A 50 -4.05 -2.72 -1.60
CA THR A 50 -4.88 -1.54 -1.87
C THR A 50 -5.69 -1.18 -0.64
N ARG A 51 -5.73 0.10 -0.28
CA ARG A 51 -6.60 0.63 0.78
C ARG A 51 -7.31 1.87 0.26
N GLY A 52 -8.51 1.68 -0.28
CA GLY A 52 -9.28 2.74 -0.93
C GLY A 52 -8.55 3.30 -2.16
N LYS A 53 -7.88 4.44 -2.00
CA LYS A 53 -7.09 5.11 -3.06
C LYS A 53 -5.59 5.10 -2.81
N ALA A 54 -5.15 4.49 -1.72
CA ALA A 54 -3.74 4.30 -1.41
C ALA A 54 -3.24 2.93 -1.88
N LEU A 55 -1.97 2.90 -2.26
CA LEU A 55 -1.21 1.70 -2.55
C LEU A 55 -0.14 1.52 -1.46
N LEU A 56 -0.11 0.31 -0.91
CA LEU A 56 0.83 -0.14 0.11
C LEU A 56 1.73 -1.20 -0.53
N THR A 57 2.99 -0.85 -0.81
CA THR A 57 3.97 -1.81 -1.35
C THR A 57 4.79 -2.36 -0.19
N HIS A 58 4.59 -3.63 0.13
CA HIS A 58 5.24 -4.30 1.25
C HIS A 58 6.55 -4.94 0.81
N PHE A 59 7.62 -4.71 1.56
CA PHE A 59 8.95 -5.27 1.32
C PHE A 59 9.27 -6.41 2.28
N SER A 60 10.27 -7.21 1.94
CA SER A 60 10.72 -8.36 2.73
C SER A 60 11.43 -8.02 4.04
N ASN A 61 11.66 -6.73 4.33
CA ASN A 61 12.28 -6.24 5.56
C ASN A 61 11.28 -5.51 6.49
N ASP A 62 10.00 -5.89 6.40
CA ASP A 62 8.88 -5.35 7.18
C ASP A 62 8.56 -3.85 6.96
N LEU A 63 9.19 -3.22 5.96
CA LEU A 63 8.85 -1.87 5.54
C LEU A 63 7.71 -1.88 4.53
N THR A 64 6.89 -0.83 4.57
CA THR A 64 5.81 -0.61 3.61
C THR A 64 5.93 0.78 2.99
N LEU A 65 6.04 0.85 1.67
CA LEU A 65 5.93 2.12 0.94
C LEU A 65 4.45 2.46 0.78
N TYR A 66 4.02 3.51 1.48
CA TYR A 66 2.74 4.15 1.27
C TYR A 66 2.84 5.10 0.09
N SER A 67 1.91 5.00 -0.86
CA SER A 67 1.75 5.97 -1.93
C SER A 67 0.29 6.28 -2.20
N HIS A 68 -0.04 7.56 -2.32
CA HIS A 68 -1.38 8.01 -2.69
C HIS A 68 -1.33 8.86 -3.96
N ASN A 69 -1.95 8.36 -5.03
CA ASN A 69 -1.83 8.95 -6.37
C ASN A 69 -2.52 10.31 -6.51
N GLN A 70 -3.39 10.70 -5.57
CA GLN A 70 -4.16 11.95 -5.63
C GLN A 70 -4.79 12.13 -7.03
N LEU A 71 -4.52 13.25 -7.70
CA LEU A 71 -5.05 13.55 -9.05
C LEU A 71 -4.08 13.20 -10.18
N TYR A 72 -2.77 13.20 -9.92
CA TYR A 72 -1.75 13.18 -10.97
C TYR A 72 -0.79 11.99 -10.88
N GLY A 73 -0.76 11.27 -9.77
CA GLY A 73 0.09 10.12 -9.53
C GLY A 73 -0.19 9.00 -10.51
N VAL A 74 0.85 8.46 -11.13
CA VAL A 74 0.73 7.31 -12.04
C VAL A 74 1.92 6.38 -11.89
N TRP A 75 1.63 5.10 -11.71
CA TRP A 75 2.61 4.04 -11.78
C TRP A 75 2.78 3.56 -13.22
N ARG A 76 4.02 3.29 -13.61
CA ARG A 76 4.37 2.69 -14.91
C ARG A 76 5.29 1.50 -14.68
N VAL A 77 5.10 0.47 -15.49
CA VAL A 77 5.98 -0.70 -15.57
C VAL A 77 6.74 -0.60 -16.89
N VAL A 78 8.06 -0.77 -16.85
CA VAL A 78 8.95 -0.72 -18.01
C VAL A 78 9.96 -1.85 -17.93
N ASP A 79 10.64 -2.15 -19.03
CA ASP A 79 11.79 -3.05 -18.99
C ASP A 79 12.98 -2.37 -18.29
N THR A 80 13.76 -3.14 -17.54
CA THR A 80 14.92 -2.58 -16.83
C THR A 80 15.92 -1.98 -17.81
N GLY A 81 16.25 -0.70 -17.60
CA GLY A 81 17.12 0.10 -18.48
C GLY A 81 16.36 0.99 -19.45
N GLU A 82 15.04 0.83 -19.59
CA GLU A 82 14.22 1.77 -20.37
C GLU A 82 13.92 3.04 -19.58
N GLU A 83 14.07 4.18 -20.25
CA GLU A 83 13.69 5.49 -19.71
C GLU A 83 12.52 6.06 -20.53
N PRO A 84 11.28 5.99 -20.02
CA PRO A 84 10.13 6.55 -20.72
C PRO A 84 10.27 8.04 -20.94
N GLN A 85 10.07 8.48 -22.19
CA GLN A 85 9.92 9.90 -22.49
C GLN A 85 8.61 10.42 -21.88
N THR A 86 8.73 11.29 -20.88
CA THR A 86 7.58 11.88 -20.19
C THR A 86 7.94 13.24 -19.60
N THR A 87 6.98 14.16 -19.58
CA THR A 87 7.11 15.45 -18.90
C THR A 87 6.79 15.36 -17.40
N ARG A 88 6.38 14.17 -16.93
CA ARG A 88 6.03 13.93 -15.53
C ARG A 88 7.28 13.76 -14.68
N VAL A 89 7.20 14.24 -13.44
CA VAL A 89 8.32 14.18 -12.48
C VAL A 89 8.38 12.80 -11.83
N LEU A 90 9.51 12.12 -11.94
CA LEU A 90 9.75 10.83 -11.28
C LEU A 90 9.87 11.02 -9.76
N ARG A 91 9.22 10.14 -9.00
CA ARG A 91 9.15 10.18 -7.53
C ARG A 91 9.70 8.92 -6.87
N VAL A 92 9.45 7.76 -7.47
CA VAL A 92 9.95 6.46 -7.00
C VAL A 92 10.39 5.64 -8.20
N LYS A 93 11.50 4.91 -8.07
CA LYS A 93 11.94 3.85 -8.96
C LYS A 93 12.29 2.62 -8.13
N LEU A 94 11.68 1.49 -8.45
CA LEU A 94 12.03 0.18 -7.91
C LEU A 94 12.36 -0.74 -9.08
N GLN A 95 13.61 -1.17 -9.17
CA GLN A 95 14.17 -1.87 -10.31
C GLN A 95 14.55 -3.29 -9.92
N THR A 96 14.13 -4.26 -10.71
CA THR A 96 14.58 -5.66 -10.67
C THR A 96 15.51 -5.93 -11.85
N VAL A 97 15.96 -7.18 -12.01
CA VAL A 97 16.80 -7.56 -13.15
C VAL A 97 16.12 -7.30 -14.50
N ASP A 98 14.81 -7.54 -14.60
CA ASP A 98 14.05 -7.54 -15.84
C ASP A 98 13.03 -6.40 -15.96
N LYS A 99 12.41 -5.98 -14.84
CA LYS A 99 11.36 -4.97 -14.82
C LYS A 99 11.69 -3.83 -13.88
N THR A 100 11.24 -2.64 -14.23
CA THR A 100 11.31 -1.47 -13.36
C THR A 100 9.93 -0.86 -13.22
N ILE A 101 9.55 -0.51 -11.98
CA ILE A 101 8.34 0.25 -11.72
C ILE A 101 8.68 1.68 -11.32
N LEU A 102 7.94 2.63 -11.89
CA LEU A 102 8.19 4.06 -11.80
C LEU A 102 6.92 4.77 -11.35
N LEU A 103 7.00 5.49 -10.22
CA LEU A 103 5.92 6.37 -9.76
C LEU A 103 6.22 7.79 -10.20
N TYR A 104 5.30 8.37 -10.98
CA TYR A 104 5.38 9.75 -11.45
C TYR A 104 4.34 10.62 -10.76
N SER A 105 4.70 11.88 -10.53
CA SER A 105 3.81 12.99 -10.11
C SER A 105 3.06 12.83 -8.78
N ALA A 106 3.16 11.71 -8.07
CA ALA A 106 2.59 11.57 -6.74
C ALA A 106 3.29 12.52 -5.74
N SER A 107 2.51 13.07 -4.82
CA SER A 107 2.98 14.01 -3.79
C SER A 107 3.12 13.35 -2.43
N ASP A 108 2.31 12.33 -2.17
CA ASP A 108 2.13 11.73 -0.86
C ASP A 108 2.73 10.33 -0.90
N ILE A 109 3.96 10.24 -0.38
CA ILE A 109 4.80 9.04 -0.42
C ILE A 109 5.57 8.98 0.90
N GLU A 110 5.36 7.90 1.62
CA GLU A 110 5.96 7.68 2.94
C GLU A 110 6.48 6.25 3.05
N MET A 111 7.53 6.06 3.83
CA MET A 111 7.97 4.73 4.25
C MET A 111 7.44 4.49 5.65
N LEU A 112 6.68 3.42 5.84
CA LEU A 112 6.03 3.07 7.09
C LEU A 112 6.64 1.80 7.67
N THR A 113 6.85 1.80 8.98
CA THR A 113 7.06 0.58 9.77
C THR A 113 5.72 -0.10 10.06
N PRO A 114 5.71 -1.37 10.53
CA PRO A 114 4.47 -2.04 10.91
C PRO A 114 3.66 -1.28 11.96
N GLU A 115 4.32 -0.61 12.92
CA GLU A 115 3.66 0.21 13.94
C GLU A 115 3.02 1.46 13.31
N GLN A 116 3.72 2.10 12.37
CA GLN A 116 3.21 3.27 11.67
C GLN A 116 2.01 2.94 10.78
N LEU A 117 1.98 1.74 10.18
CA LEU A 117 0.85 1.27 9.39
C LEU A 117 -0.47 1.28 10.19
N THR A 118 -0.42 0.85 11.46
CA THR A 118 -1.60 0.81 12.35
C THR A 118 -2.04 2.18 12.88
N THR A 119 -1.14 3.16 12.87
CA THR A 119 -1.35 4.50 13.41
C THR A 119 -1.51 5.57 12.33
N HIS A 120 -1.31 5.23 11.05
CA HIS A 120 -1.38 6.16 9.93
C HIS A 120 -2.79 6.78 9.79
N PRO A 121 -2.94 8.12 9.86
CA PRO A 121 -4.25 8.78 9.94
C PRO A 121 -5.20 8.45 8.79
N PHE A 122 -4.69 8.23 7.58
CA PHE A 122 -5.49 7.82 6.44
C PHE A 122 -5.94 6.37 6.55
N LEU A 123 -5.04 5.45 6.96
CA LEU A 123 -5.33 4.02 7.03
C LEU A 123 -6.26 3.69 8.20
N GLN A 124 -6.23 4.46 9.29
CA GLN A 124 -7.20 4.29 10.38
C GLN A 124 -8.64 4.63 9.98
N ARG A 125 -8.82 5.53 8.99
CA ARG A 125 -10.15 5.94 8.50
C ARG A 125 -10.67 5.05 7.39
N VAL A 126 -9.78 4.33 6.71
CA VAL A 126 -10.13 3.47 5.58
C VAL A 126 -10.03 2.02 6.07
N GLY A 127 -11.19 1.37 6.26
CA GLY A 127 -11.24 -0.06 6.59
C GLY A 127 -10.51 -0.93 5.55
N PRO A 128 -10.35 -2.23 5.82
CA PRO A 128 -9.81 -3.16 4.83
C PRO A 128 -10.57 -3.07 3.51
N ASP A 129 -9.83 -3.17 2.40
CA ASP A 129 -10.41 -3.09 1.07
C ASP A 129 -11.32 -4.30 0.87
N VAL A 130 -12.60 -4.02 0.61
CA VAL A 130 -13.64 -5.05 0.38
C VAL A 130 -13.34 -5.91 -0.85
N LEU A 131 -12.40 -5.49 -1.70
CA LEU A 131 -11.95 -6.21 -2.89
C LEU A 131 -10.61 -6.94 -2.69
N ASP A 132 -10.03 -6.94 -1.49
CA ASP A 132 -8.77 -7.64 -1.27
C ASP A 132 -9.00 -9.17 -1.17
N PRO A 133 -8.47 -10.00 -2.09
CA PRO A 133 -8.56 -11.45 -1.99
C PRO A 133 -7.83 -12.03 -0.77
N ASN A 134 -6.95 -11.25 -0.11
CA ASN A 134 -6.33 -11.64 1.15
C ASN A 134 -7.23 -11.41 2.37
N LEU A 135 -8.43 -10.82 2.19
CA LEU A 135 -9.41 -10.66 3.26
C LEU A 135 -9.99 -12.04 3.62
N THR A 136 -9.38 -12.71 4.59
CA THR A 136 -9.98 -13.93 5.14
C THR A 136 -11.17 -13.56 6.03
N PRO A 137 -12.25 -14.36 6.06
CA PRO A 137 -13.45 -14.08 6.89
C PRO A 137 -13.16 -13.90 8.39
N GLU A 138 -11.99 -14.36 8.85
CA GLU A 138 -11.54 -14.29 10.23
C GLU A 138 -11.07 -12.87 10.64
N VAL A 139 -10.64 -12.05 9.68
CA VAL A 139 -10.13 -10.67 9.91
C VAL A 139 -11.28 -9.65 10.05
N ASP A 140 -12.51 -10.02 9.68
CA ASP A 140 -13.62 -9.07 9.49
C ASP A 140 -14.42 -8.77 10.78
N TYR A 141 -14.38 -9.64 11.79
CA TYR A 141 -15.21 -9.45 13.00
C TYR A 141 -14.74 -8.32 13.94
N CYS A 142 -13.45 -7.96 13.91
CA CYS A 142 -12.90 -6.92 14.80
C CYS A 142 -12.87 -5.52 14.14
N SER A 143 -12.76 -5.45 12.81
CA SER A 143 -12.69 -4.18 12.06
C SER A 143 -14.07 -3.57 11.77
N ILE A 144 -15.10 -4.39 11.47
CA ILE A 144 -16.47 -3.89 11.25
C ILE A 144 -17.04 -3.21 12.50
N ARG A 145 -16.67 -3.70 13.69
CA ARG A 145 -17.23 -3.21 14.97
C ARG A 145 -16.69 -1.83 15.36
N ARG A 146 -15.50 -1.43 14.88
CA ARG A 146 -14.86 -0.15 15.24
C ARG A 146 -15.31 1.03 14.37
N PHE A 147 -15.90 0.75 13.21
CA PHE A 147 -16.39 1.77 12.27
C PHE A 147 -17.77 2.36 12.65
N TRP A 148 -18.53 1.67 13.51
CA TRP A 148 -19.85 2.13 13.98
C TRP A 148 -19.86 2.68 15.43
N LEU A 149 -18.76 2.59 16.17
CA LEU A 149 -18.70 2.97 17.60
C LEU A 149 -18.38 4.46 17.85
N GLY A 150 -18.54 5.32 16.84
CA GLY A 150 -18.49 6.78 16.98
C GLY A 150 -19.81 7.42 17.43
N LEU A 151 -20.92 6.66 17.50
CA LEU A 151 -22.23 7.07 17.99
C LEU A 151 -22.82 5.90 18.81
N ALA A 152 -23.20 6.16 20.08
CA ALA A 152 -23.83 5.24 21.05
C ALA A 152 -22.86 4.21 21.68
N ILE A 153 -22.46 4.35 22.96
CA ILE A 153 -23.26 4.07 24.17
C ILE A 153 -24.04 2.76 24.02
N ILE A 154 -23.77 1.80 24.92
CA ILE A 154 -24.45 0.50 25.13
C ILE A 154 -23.75 -0.71 24.47
N CYS A 155 -22.66 -1.15 25.09
CA CYS A 155 -22.39 -2.59 25.23
C CYS A 155 -22.62 -2.97 26.70
N GLY A 156 -23.87 -2.84 27.12
CA GLY A 156 -24.41 -3.46 28.32
C GLY A 156 -25.39 -4.54 27.87
N TRP A 157 -24.93 -5.77 27.70
CA TRP A 157 -25.82 -6.92 27.73
C TRP A 157 -25.21 -8.03 28.57
N ARG A 158 -25.57 -7.94 29.85
CA ARG A 158 -25.51 -9.00 30.85
C ARG A 158 -26.95 -9.51 30.98
N SER A 159 -27.23 -10.70 30.49
CA SER A 159 -28.35 -11.55 30.93
C SER A 159 -27.74 -12.96 31.00
N SER A 160 -27.58 -13.68 32.12
CA SER A 160 -28.35 -13.87 33.36
C SER A 160 -29.82 -14.19 33.13
N GLY A 161 -30.17 -15.48 33.34
CA GLY A 161 -31.54 -15.99 33.49
C GLY A 161 -31.99 -16.78 32.26
N ARG A 162 -31.87 -18.11 32.23
CA ARG A 162 -32.76 -19.13 32.85
C ARG A 162 -34.11 -19.23 32.13
N LEU A 163 -34.45 -20.44 31.65
CA LEU A 163 -35.71 -21.19 31.85
C LEU A 163 -35.85 -22.27 30.77
N GLY A 164 -36.05 -23.52 31.18
CA GLY A 164 -36.30 -24.68 30.31
C GLY A 164 -35.53 -25.91 30.75
#